data_AF-A0A7C1B8Q0-F1
#
_entry.id   AF-A0A7C1B8Q0-F1
#
_cell.length_a   1.000
_cell.length_b   1.000
_cell.length_c   1.000
_cell.angle_alpha   90.00
_cell.angle_beta   90.00
_cell.angle_gamma   90.00
#
_symmetry.space_group_name_H-M   'P 1'
#
loop_
_entity.id
_entity.type
_entity.pdbx_description
1 polymer ?
#
loop_
_entity_poly.entity_id
_entity_poly.type
_entity_poly.pdbx_seq_one_letter_code
_entity_poly.pdbx_strand_id
1 'polypeptide(L)'
;MGSIAQIVPSGISFPIRTQSLSAKQEYPFVWFAGDECEVPQTKVLVAGVGGDGCNTVEQMQNTAPSSLDFIAIDTDYMSLERLTIESKLLLGKQTAKSIGSGGNPDLGRAAAE
;
A
#
# COMPACT_ATOMS: atom_id res chain seq x y z
N MET A 1 -39.31 24.38 3.04
CA MET A 1 -39.79 24.01 1.70
C MET A 1 -38.53 23.76 0.86
N GLY A 2 -38.24 22.58 0.34
CA GLY A 2 -38.97 21.33 0.32
C GLY A 2 -38.00 20.16 0.34
N SER A 3 -38.52 19.01 0.77
CA SER A 3 -37.94 17.69 0.53
C SER A 3 -38.42 17.22 -0.85
N ILE A 4 -37.53 16.61 -1.63
CA ILE A 4 -37.89 15.59 -2.61
C ILE A 4 -37.21 14.29 -2.14
N ALA A 5 -37.96 13.21 -2.27
CA ALA A 5 -37.95 12.00 -1.48
C ALA A 5 -37.13 10.86 -2.10
N GLN A 6 -36.56 10.04 -1.19
CA GLN A 6 -36.30 8.59 -1.23
C GLN A 6 -35.47 8.00 -2.40
N ILE A 7 -34.86 6.81 -2.36
CA ILE A 7 -34.98 5.51 -1.65
C ILE A 7 -33.52 4.97 -1.58
N VAL A 8 -33.04 4.20 -0.59
CA VAL A 8 -33.00 2.71 -0.47
C VAL A 8 -32.09 2.39 0.76
N PRO A 9 -31.99 1.14 1.20
CA PRO A 9 -32.84 0.39 2.12
C PRO A 9 -32.37 0.53 3.59
N SER A 10 -33.27 0.18 4.51
CA SER A 10 -33.00 0.09 5.95
C SER A 10 -32.01 -1.04 6.27
N GLY A 11 -30.72 -0.73 6.26
CA GLY A 11 -29.70 -1.62 6.78
C GLY A 11 -28.32 -1.34 6.21
N ILE A 12 -27.56 -0.49 6.92
CA ILE A 12 -26.13 -0.15 6.73
C ILE A 12 -25.92 1.24 6.09
N SER A 13 -25.73 2.23 6.96
CA SER A 13 -25.13 3.53 6.65
C SER A 13 -23.82 3.60 7.42
N PHE A 14 -22.69 3.64 6.71
CA PHE A 14 -21.38 3.95 7.28
C PHE A 14 -21.16 5.47 7.15
N PRO A 15 -21.17 6.25 8.25
CA PRO A 15 -20.77 7.64 8.17
C PRO A 15 -19.23 7.71 8.19
N ILE A 16 -18.64 8.08 7.06
CA ILE A 16 -17.31 8.70 7.04
C ILE A 16 -17.47 10.06 7.69
N ARG A 17 -16.82 10.31 8.82
CA ARG A 17 -16.73 11.65 9.40
C ARG A 17 -15.28 12.07 9.59
N THR A 18 -14.90 13.00 8.73
CA THR A 18 -13.73 13.88 8.79
C THR A 18 -13.58 14.50 10.18
N GLN A 19 -12.32 14.51 10.66
CA GLN A 19 -11.95 15.06 11.95
C GLN A 19 -12.13 16.58 12.00
N SER A 20 -12.69 17.04 13.12
CA SER A 20 -12.37 18.30 13.76
C SER A 20 -13.03 18.25 15.13
N LEU A 21 -12.34 17.68 16.13
CA LEU A 21 -12.81 17.73 17.51
C LEU A 21 -11.65 18.08 18.42
N SER A 22 -11.52 19.39 18.62
CA SER A 22 -11.16 19.98 19.90
C SER A 22 -11.98 19.30 21.00
N ALA A 23 -11.34 18.46 21.80
CA ALA A 23 -11.96 17.88 22.99
C ALA A 23 -10.88 17.66 24.04
N LYS A 24 -10.71 18.67 24.89
CA LYS A 24 -10.36 18.46 26.30
C LYS A 24 -11.41 17.52 26.88
N GLN A 25 -11.11 16.24 26.99
CA GLN A 25 -11.92 15.32 27.77
C GLN A 25 -10.98 14.34 28.46
N GLU A 26 -10.82 14.57 29.77
CA GLU A 26 -9.93 13.84 30.66
C GLU A 26 -10.33 12.36 30.72
N TYR A 27 -9.37 11.47 30.51
CA TYR A 27 -9.54 10.03 30.69
C TYR A 27 -9.23 9.69 32.16
N PRO A 28 -10.18 9.16 32.94
CA PRO A 28 -9.98 8.91 34.36
C PRO A 28 -9.32 7.55 34.58
N PHE A 29 -8.06 7.41 34.14
CA PHE A 29 -7.19 6.33 34.59
C PHE A 29 -5.75 6.83 34.58
N VAL A 30 -5.27 7.22 35.76
CA VAL A 30 -3.89 7.65 35.99
C VAL A 30 -2.98 6.43 35.84
N TRP A 31 -2.24 6.36 34.74
CA TRP A 31 -0.97 5.62 34.73
C TRP A 31 0.11 6.60 35.15
N PHE A 32 0.94 6.19 36.11
CA PHE A 32 2.13 6.95 36.50
C PHE A 32 2.93 7.31 35.25
N ALA A 33 3.17 8.61 35.06
CA ALA A 33 4.15 9.13 34.12
C ALA A 33 5.54 8.66 34.60
N GLY A 34 5.96 7.50 34.13
CA GLY A 34 7.29 6.95 34.31
C GLY A 34 7.76 6.48 32.95
N ASP A 35 8.69 7.27 32.40
CA ASP A 35 9.40 7.13 31.14
C ASP A 35 8.57 7.31 29.86
N GLU A 36 9.09 8.15 28.97
CA GLU A 36 8.59 8.35 27.62
C GLU A 36 8.57 6.99 26.90
N CYS A 37 7.40 6.37 26.81
CA CYS A 37 7.26 5.06 26.20
C CYS A 37 7.39 5.22 24.68
N GLU A 38 8.62 5.10 24.18
CA GLU A 38 8.93 5.14 22.76
C GLU A 38 8.19 3.97 22.08
N VAL A 39 7.09 4.28 21.40
CA VAL A 39 6.37 3.30 20.59
C VAL A 39 7.29 2.92 19.42
N PRO A 40 7.70 1.65 19.29
CA PRO A 40 8.63 1.26 18.24
C PRO A 40 8.01 1.58 16.88
N GLN A 41 8.64 2.47 16.13
CA GLN A 41 8.22 2.78 14.76
C GLN A 41 8.38 1.52 13.90
N THR A 42 7.25 0.94 13.49
CA THR A 42 7.24 -0.23 12.60
C THR A 42 7.46 0.24 11.18
N LYS A 43 8.53 -0.26 10.55
CA LYS A 43 8.77 -0.04 9.12
C LYS A 43 7.97 -1.05 8.31
N VAL A 44 7.18 -0.56 7.37
CA VAL A 44 6.35 -1.40 6.49
C VAL A 44 6.78 -1.15 5.05
N LEU A 45 7.23 -2.23 4.40
CA LEU A 45 7.58 -2.24 2.98
C LEU A 45 6.53 -3.05 2.22
N VAL A 46 5.96 -2.45 1.18
CA VAL A 46 5.01 -3.07 0.27
C VAL A 46 5.72 -3.41 -1.03
N ALA A 47 5.79 -4.71 -1.35
CA ALA A 47 6.42 -5.20 -2.58
C ALA A 47 5.36 -5.64 -3.59
N GLY A 48 5.31 -5.00 -4.75
CA GLY A 48 4.54 -5.47 -5.89
C GLY A 48 5.38 -6.37 -6.78
N VAL A 49 4.91 -7.57 -7.07
CA VAL A 49 5.64 -8.57 -7.87
C VAL A 49 4.90 -8.85 -9.18
N GLY A 50 5.63 -8.84 -10.29
CA GLY A 50 5.10 -9.02 -11.65
C GLY A 50 4.31 -7.80 -12.14
N GLY A 51 3.79 -7.87 -13.37
CA GLY A 51 3.15 -6.72 -14.03
C GLY A 51 1.99 -6.10 -13.25
N ASP A 52 0.99 -6.92 -12.87
CA ASP A 52 -0.21 -6.40 -12.17
C ASP A 52 0.10 -5.98 -10.73
N GLY A 53 1.00 -6.73 -10.05
CA GLY A 53 1.48 -6.38 -8.72
C GLY A 53 2.17 -5.02 -8.73
N CYS A 54 3.07 -4.78 -9.69
CA CYS A 54 3.76 -3.50 -9.88
C CYS A 54 2.81 -2.34 -10.19
N ASN A 55 1.81 -2.55 -11.06
CA ASN A 55 0.78 -1.55 -11.34
C ASN A 55 -0.05 -1.21 -10.08
N THR A 56 -0.32 -2.21 -9.24
CA THR A 56 -1.05 -2.01 -7.98
C THR A 56 -0.26 -1.16 -6.99
N VAL A 57 1.03 -1.47 -6.75
CA VAL A 57 1.84 -0.62 -5.86
C VAL A 57 2.03 0.79 -6.40
N GLU A 58 2.08 0.99 -7.71
CA GLU A 58 2.15 2.35 -8.29
C GLU A 58 0.89 3.16 -7.96
N GLN A 59 -0.29 2.55 -8.06
CA GLN A 59 -1.53 3.22 -7.65
C GLN A 59 -1.59 3.44 -6.13
N MET A 60 -1.10 2.48 -5.33
CA MET A 60 -1.04 2.62 -3.88
C MET A 60 -0.10 3.74 -3.46
N GLN A 61 1.05 3.90 -4.11
CA GLN A 61 2.01 4.96 -3.78
C GLN A 61 1.38 6.36 -3.85
N ASN A 62 0.43 6.57 -4.77
CA ASN A 62 -0.26 7.85 -4.94
C ASN A 62 -1.34 8.15 -3.89
N THR A 63 -1.80 7.14 -3.15
CA THR A 63 -2.93 7.24 -2.22
C THR A 63 -2.59 6.87 -0.78
N ALA A 64 -1.46 6.19 -0.58
CA ALA A 64 -1.03 5.67 0.71
C ALA A 64 -0.37 6.73 1.60
N PRO A 65 -0.38 6.53 2.94
CA PRO A 65 0.38 7.36 3.86
C PRO A 65 1.89 7.22 3.64
N SER A 66 2.63 8.30 3.88
CA SER A 66 4.09 8.38 3.71
C SER A 66 4.92 7.48 4.64
N SER A 67 4.27 6.78 5.56
CA SER A 67 4.90 5.79 6.44
C SER A 67 5.15 4.43 5.77
N LEU A 68 4.68 4.24 4.53
CA LEU A 68 4.85 3.01 3.76
C LEU A 68 5.94 3.20 2.71
N ASP A 69 6.87 2.26 2.66
CA ASP A 69 7.84 2.14 1.59
C ASP A 69 7.27 1.22 0.50
N PHE A 70 7.56 1.53 -0.77
CA PHE A 70 7.09 0.76 -1.92
C PHE A 70 8.26 0.25 -2.75
N ILE A 71 8.17 -0.99 -3.21
CA ILE A 71 9.13 -1.57 -4.17
C ILE A 71 8.38 -2.33 -5.27
N ALA A 72 8.78 -2.10 -6.52
CA ALA A 72 8.28 -2.82 -7.69
C ALA A 72 9.31 -3.87 -8.14
N ILE A 73 8.86 -5.10 -8.36
CA ILE A 73 9.71 -6.24 -8.69
C ILE A 73 9.14 -6.96 -9.92
N ASP A 74 9.91 -7.05 -11.00
CA ASP A 74 9.47 -7.78 -12.19
C ASP A 74 10.66 -8.43 -12.92
N THR A 75 10.38 -9.41 -13.76
CA THR A 75 11.31 -10.02 -14.72
C THR A 75 11.36 -9.26 -16.06
N ASP A 76 10.38 -8.41 -16.33
CA ASP A 76 10.29 -7.58 -17.53
C ASP A 76 10.84 -6.16 -17.25
N TYR A 77 11.91 -5.81 -17.96
CA TYR A 77 12.52 -4.48 -17.85
C TYR A 77 11.60 -3.37 -18.34
N MET A 78 10.90 -3.59 -19.46
CA MET A 78 10.03 -2.55 -20.05
C MET A 78 8.85 -2.24 -19.12
N SER A 79 8.36 -3.24 -18.39
CA SER A 79 7.31 -3.04 -17.39
C SER A 79 7.81 -2.22 -16.21
N LEU A 80 9.00 -2.52 -15.66
CA LEU A 80 9.59 -1.72 -14.58
C LEU A 80 9.94 -0.29 -15.02
N GLU A 81 10.49 -0.11 -16.22
CA GLU A 81 10.91 1.20 -16.72
C GLU A 81 9.75 2.20 -16.78
N ARG A 82 8.55 1.75 -17.15
CA ARG A 82 7.34 2.58 -17.25
C ARG A 82 6.82 3.11 -15.92
N LEU A 83 7.11 2.43 -14.80
CA LEU A 83 6.58 2.81 -13.48
C LEU A 83 7.20 4.10 -12.97
N THR A 84 6.45 4.86 -12.18
CA THR A 84 6.92 6.08 -11.52
C THR A 84 7.57 5.84 -10.15
N ILE A 85 7.44 4.62 -9.59
CA ILE A 85 8.05 4.21 -8.31
C ILE A 85 9.59 4.33 -8.38
N GLU A 86 10.21 4.88 -7.33
CA GLU A 86 11.67 5.02 -7.26
C GLU A 86 12.40 3.69 -7.04
N SER A 87 11.89 2.84 -6.13
CA SER A 87 12.52 1.56 -5.80
C SER A 87 12.04 0.45 -6.73
N LYS A 88 12.90 0.03 -7.65
CA LYS A 88 12.62 -1.01 -8.66
C LYS A 88 13.68 -2.12 -8.62
N LEU A 89 13.25 -3.37 -8.73
CA LEU A 89 14.12 -4.54 -8.79
C LEU A 89 13.81 -5.38 -10.03
N LEU A 90 14.76 -5.44 -10.96
CA LEU A 90 14.69 -6.35 -12.11
C LEU A 90 15.24 -7.72 -11.74
N LEU A 91 14.37 -8.72 -11.79
CA LEU A 91 14.70 -10.14 -11.61
C LEU A 91 15.17 -10.78 -12.91
N GLY A 92 15.98 -11.84 -12.80
CA GLY A 92 16.31 -12.68 -13.94
C GLY A 92 17.08 -11.98 -15.07
N LYS A 93 17.97 -11.01 -14.78
CA LYS A 93 18.84 -10.37 -15.80
C LYS A 93 19.56 -11.39 -16.71
N GLN A 94 19.99 -12.52 -16.14
CA GLN A 94 20.65 -13.60 -16.87
C GLN A 94 19.67 -14.69 -17.35
N THR A 95 18.67 -15.02 -16.53
CA THR A 95 17.72 -16.13 -16.78
C THR A 95 16.61 -15.75 -17.78
N ALA A 96 15.96 -14.61 -17.57
CA ALA A 96 14.82 -14.12 -18.35
C ALA A 96 15.23 -13.09 -19.43
N LYS A 97 16.52 -12.74 -19.52
CA LYS A 97 17.08 -11.75 -20.48
C LYS A 97 16.29 -10.45 -20.53
N SER A 98 15.67 -10.06 -19.41
CA SER A 98 14.90 -8.83 -19.28
C SER A 98 13.64 -8.72 -20.16
N ILE A 99 13.13 -9.83 -20.71
CA ILE A 99 11.91 -9.85 -21.56
C ILE A 99 10.67 -10.41 -20.82
N GLY A 100 10.80 -10.73 -19.55
CA GLY A 100 9.75 -11.33 -18.73
C GLY A 100 9.76 -12.86 -18.72
N SER A 101 9.00 -13.44 -17.78
CA SER A 101 8.88 -14.89 -17.60
C SER A 101 7.94 -15.57 -18.61
N GLY A 102 7.19 -14.79 -19.41
CA GLY A 102 6.24 -15.29 -20.40
C GLY A 102 5.11 -16.13 -19.79
N GLY A 103 4.80 -15.96 -18.50
CA GLY A 103 3.82 -16.77 -17.78
C GLY A 103 4.35 -18.14 -17.32
N ASN A 104 5.65 -18.42 -17.47
CA ASN A 104 6.28 -19.63 -16.96
C ASN A 104 6.68 -19.46 -15.47
N PRO A 105 6.04 -20.17 -14.52
CA PRO A 105 6.33 -20.03 -13.10
C PRO A 105 7.72 -20.57 -12.71
N ASP A 106 8.24 -21.60 -13.39
CA ASP A 106 9.56 -22.15 -13.09
C ASP A 106 10.67 -21.16 -13.47
N LEU A 107 10.48 -20.46 -14.61
CA LEU A 107 11.40 -19.40 -15.03
C LEU A 107 11.31 -18.19 -14.07
N GLY A 108 10.11 -17.86 -13.60
CA GLY A 108 9.93 -16.85 -12.56
C GLY A 108 10.64 -17.19 -11.25
N ARG A 109 10.58 -18.46 -10.81
CA ARG A 109 11.33 -18.94 -9.63
C ARG A 109 12.83 -18.82 -9.84
N ALA A 110 13.35 -19.33 -10.95
CA ALA A 110 14.78 -19.26 -11.28
C ALA A 110 15.28 -17.82 -11.53
N ALA A 111 14.39 -16.86 -11.76
CA ALA A 111 14.73 -15.44 -11.86
C ALA A 111 14.78 -14.74 -10.50
N ALA A 112 14.09 -15.28 -9.49
CA ALA A 112 13.98 -14.73 -8.14
C ALA A 112 15.01 -15.32 -7.16
N GLU A 113 15.52 -16.53 -7.43
CA GLU A 113 16.69 -17.14 -6.76
C GLU A 113 17.98 -16.37 -7.04
#